data_AF-A0A1T5LCZ7-F1
#
_entry.id   AF-A0A1T5LCZ7-F1
#
_cell.length_a   1.000
_cell.length_b   1.000
_cell.length_c   1.000
_cell.angle_alpha   90.00
_cell.angle_beta   90.00
_cell.angle_gamma   90.00
#
_symmetry.space_group_name_H-M   'P 1'
#
loop_
_entity.id
_entity.type
_entity.pdbx_description
1 polymer ?
#
loop_
_entity_poly.entity_id
_entity_poly.type
_entity_poly.pdbx_seq_one_letter_code
_entity_poly.pdbx_strand_id
1 'polypeptide(L)'
;MCAGKQAAAISTSDKIDNNQIARVVGTFSGDINKADTIIIHKEITNDYRHIIYIDKGHDSQEYKWLVDFQFNEDNRSTYEANYEYFKKEKAASFKKQKSLGLPKHWLPVYRYKNAYYLYAPSDWGNAGRRIVNDSAFVYWYMDGPYPVPLQSVNKVNTYKCVLSIADHLHNDNDSITTLTLHIIDPISKLTIFEFSKASGNSHYQLYIPVESADKFDMIINYCNNQKQMEYSFEKVDYVKLLKDSDNSK
;
A
#
# COMPACT_ATOMS: atom_id res chain seq x y z
N MET A 1 -19.42 -19.69 20.25
CA MET A 1 -20.56 -19.10 20.97
C MET A 1 -20.06 -17.89 21.73
N CYS A 2 -20.32 -16.68 21.23
CA CYS A 2 -19.96 -15.44 21.91
C CYS A 2 -21.20 -14.87 22.59
N ALA A 3 -21.15 -14.72 23.91
CA ALA A 3 -22.14 -13.98 24.69
C ALA A 3 -21.60 -12.57 24.92
N GLY A 4 -22.36 -11.56 24.46
CA GLY A 4 -22.05 -10.16 24.65
C GLY A 4 -22.27 -9.69 26.09
N LYS A 5 -21.58 -8.61 26.45
CA LYS A 5 -22.02 -7.70 27.50
C LYS A 5 -21.86 -6.26 27.03
N GLN A 6 -22.99 -5.57 26.97
CA GLN A 6 -23.07 -4.11 26.89
C GLN A 6 -22.41 -3.50 28.13
N ALA A 7 -21.61 -2.45 27.92
CA ALA A 7 -21.21 -1.53 28.96
C ALA A 7 -21.77 -0.14 28.64
N ALA A 8 -22.37 0.47 29.65
CA ALA A 8 -23.19 1.67 29.59
C ALA A 8 -22.40 2.94 29.23
N ALA A 9 -23.07 3.85 28.52
CA ALA A 9 -22.59 5.19 28.23
C ALA A 9 -22.51 6.02 29.52
N ILE A 10 -21.35 6.61 29.80
CA ILE A 10 -21.22 7.71 30.75
C ILE A 10 -20.99 8.98 29.93
N SER A 11 -22.00 9.85 29.95
CA SER A 11 -21.92 11.21 29.47
C SER A 11 -21.31 12.07 30.57
N THR A 12 -20.22 12.76 30.30
CA THR A 12 -19.87 14.00 31.00
C THR A 12 -19.20 14.96 30.03
N SER A 13 -19.97 16.00 29.68
CA SER A 13 -19.44 17.25 29.18
C SER A 13 -18.69 17.94 30.31
N ASP A 14 -17.37 18.04 30.22
CA ASP A 14 -16.62 19.01 31.01
C ASP A 14 -15.43 19.54 30.22
N LYS A 15 -15.32 20.87 30.19
CA LYS A 15 -14.30 21.64 29.48
C LYS A 15 -12.91 21.23 29.96
N ILE A 16 -12.07 20.76 29.04
CA ILE A 16 -10.70 20.35 29.35
C ILE A 16 -9.83 21.60 29.54
N ASP A 17 -9.28 21.72 30.74
CA ASP A 17 -8.25 22.69 31.13
C ASP A 17 -6.90 22.33 30.48
N ASN A 18 -6.37 23.25 29.67
CA ASN A 18 -5.15 23.07 28.89
C ASN A 18 -3.89 22.82 29.74
N ASN A 19 -3.94 23.02 31.07
CA ASN A 19 -2.81 22.77 31.96
C ASN A 19 -2.75 21.36 32.59
N GLN A 20 -3.76 20.50 32.39
CA GLN A 20 -3.66 19.08 32.75
C GLN A 20 -3.10 18.20 31.63
N ILE A 21 -2.93 18.74 30.42
CA ILE A 21 -2.36 18.03 29.27
C ILE A 21 -0.88 17.68 29.50
N ALA A 22 -0.18 18.41 30.38
CA ALA A 22 1.26 18.23 30.62
C ALA A 22 1.62 17.22 31.74
N ARG A 23 0.66 16.62 32.46
CA ARG A 23 0.96 15.73 33.61
C ARG A 23 0.45 14.29 33.52
N VAL A 24 -0.20 13.92 32.41
CA VAL A 24 -0.46 12.51 32.03
C VAL A 24 0.54 12.05 30.95
N VAL A 25 1.58 12.84 30.70
CA VAL A 25 2.74 12.48 29.86
C VAL A 25 3.79 11.81 30.76
N GLY A 26 3.41 10.67 31.34
CA GLY A 26 4.27 9.82 32.15
C GLY A 26 4.27 8.43 31.53
N THR A 27 5.42 8.03 30.98
CA THR A 27 5.70 6.74 30.32
C THR A 27 5.16 6.56 28.89
N PHE A 28 5.69 7.39 28.00
CA PHE A 28 6.12 6.94 26.69
C PHE A 28 7.29 5.95 26.86
N SER A 29 7.08 4.66 26.61
CA SER A 29 8.17 3.73 26.27
C SER A 29 8.23 3.61 24.74
N GLY A 30 8.55 4.72 24.10
CA GLY A 30 8.49 4.92 22.65
C GLY A 30 8.06 6.35 22.34
N ASP A 31 8.87 7.31 22.75
CA ASP A 31 8.64 8.75 22.63
C ASP A 31 8.21 9.17 21.21
N ILE A 32 6.94 9.56 21.04
CA ILE A 32 6.52 10.42 19.93
C ILE A 32 6.95 11.85 20.31
N ASN A 33 8.27 12.06 20.41
CA ASN A 33 8.93 13.37 20.56
C ASN A 33 9.86 13.58 19.36
N LYS A 34 9.32 13.52 18.14
CA LYS A 34 9.93 14.19 16.99
C LYS A 34 9.10 15.42 16.68
N ALA A 35 9.77 16.57 16.56
CA ALA A 35 9.16 17.86 16.18
C ALA A 35 8.41 17.83 14.83
N ASP A 36 8.48 16.69 14.12
CA ASP A 36 8.00 16.50 12.76
C ASP A 36 6.70 15.66 12.65
N THR A 37 6.07 15.30 13.77
CA THR A 37 4.86 14.45 13.77
C THR A 37 3.56 15.25 13.84
N ILE A 38 2.63 14.99 12.92
CA ILE A 38 1.28 15.60 12.93
C ILE A 38 0.23 14.53 13.23
N ILE A 39 -0.48 14.66 14.36
CA ILE A 39 -1.53 13.70 14.76
C ILE A 39 -2.82 13.97 13.96
N ILE A 40 -3.33 12.93 13.30
CA ILE A 40 -4.60 12.92 12.55
C ILE A 40 -5.73 12.36 13.42
N HIS A 41 -5.45 11.27 14.15
CA HIS A 41 -6.40 10.61 15.04
C HIS A 41 -5.67 10.07 16.27
N LYS A 42 -6.34 10.09 17.43
CA LYS A 42 -5.80 9.54 18.67
C LYS A 42 -6.94 9.03 19.55
N GLU A 43 -6.93 7.74 19.79
CA GLU A 43 -7.76 7.08 20.78
C GLU A 43 -6.86 6.23 21.68
N ILE A 44 -6.94 6.47 22.98
CA ILE A 44 -6.17 5.73 23.98
C ILE A 44 -7.16 5.27 25.04
N THR A 45 -7.25 3.96 25.19
CA THR A 45 -8.02 3.29 26.25
C THR A 45 -7.07 2.48 27.12
N ASN A 46 -7.60 1.83 28.15
CA ASN A 46 -6.81 0.87 28.95
C ASN A 46 -6.41 -0.36 28.13
N ASP A 47 -7.17 -0.69 27.08
CA ASP A 47 -7.03 -1.93 26.32
C ASP A 47 -6.20 -1.75 25.05
N TYR A 48 -6.26 -0.57 24.42
CA TYR A 48 -5.55 -0.30 23.18
C TYR A 48 -5.16 1.16 22.99
N ARG A 49 -4.19 1.36 22.10
CA ARG A 49 -3.81 2.65 21.53
C ARG A 49 -4.02 2.59 20.04
N HIS A 50 -4.75 3.55 19.50
CA HIS A 50 -4.96 3.75 18.07
C HIS A 50 -4.58 5.19 17.75
N ILE A 51 -3.46 5.38 17.06
CA ILE A 51 -2.94 6.71 16.75
C ILE A 51 -2.61 6.76 15.28
N ILE A 52 -3.20 7.70 14.56
CA ILE A 52 -2.88 7.96 13.16
C ILE A 52 -2.13 9.27 13.10
N TYR A 53 -0.95 9.26 12.50
CA TYR A 53 -0.10 10.45 12.42
C TYR A 53 0.74 10.48 11.15
N ILE A 54 1.19 11.67 10.77
CA ILE A 54 2.16 11.87 9.69
C ILE A 54 3.56 11.78 10.29
N ASP A 55 4.36 10.86 9.77
CA ASP A 55 5.80 10.79 9.96
C ASP A 55 6.50 11.38 8.74
N LYS A 56 7.26 12.46 8.97
CA LYS A 56 8.11 13.08 7.94
C LYS A 56 9.53 12.53 7.95
N GLY A 57 9.87 11.75 8.99
CA GLY A 57 11.14 11.04 9.05
C GLY A 57 11.03 9.70 8.33
N HIS A 58 12.17 9.22 7.83
CA HIS A 58 12.28 7.89 7.20
C HIS A 58 13.04 6.90 8.10
N ASP A 59 13.16 7.20 9.39
CA ASP A 59 13.91 6.40 10.37
C ASP A 59 13.04 5.43 11.17
N SER A 60 11.71 5.58 11.08
CA SER A 60 10.75 4.79 11.84
C SER A 60 10.84 3.31 11.47
N GLN A 61 10.43 2.45 12.42
CA GLN A 61 10.44 1.01 12.21
C GLN A 61 9.43 0.62 11.13
N GLU A 62 8.31 1.32 11.08
CA GLU A 62 7.26 1.22 10.09
C GLU A 62 7.78 1.56 8.69
N TYR A 63 8.60 2.62 8.55
CA TYR A 63 9.19 2.94 7.25
C TYR A 63 10.11 1.81 6.77
N LYS A 64 10.97 1.32 7.65
CA LYS A 64 11.88 0.19 7.38
C LYS A 64 11.10 -1.06 6.96
N TRP A 65 10.00 -1.39 7.64
CA TRP A 65 9.14 -2.51 7.28
C TRP A 65 8.45 -2.31 5.93
N LEU A 66 7.98 -1.09 5.63
CA LEU A 66 7.28 -0.79 4.38
C LEU A 66 8.21 -0.98 3.16
N VAL A 67 9.45 -0.52 3.26
CA VAL A 67 10.44 -0.59 2.16
C VAL A 67 11.21 -1.91 2.11
N ASP A 68 11.03 -2.81 3.08
CA ASP A 68 11.66 -4.12 3.09
C ASP A 68 10.88 -5.11 2.22
N PHE A 69 11.50 -5.55 1.12
CA PHE A 69 10.93 -6.52 0.19
C PHE A 69 11.57 -7.92 0.32
N GLN A 70 12.30 -8.19 1.41
CA GLN A 70 12.86 -9.51 1.66
C GLN A 70 11.77 -10.52 2.05
N PHE A 71 11.80 -11.69 1.41
CA PHE A 71 10.94 -12.80 1.81
C PHE A 71 11.55 -13.52 3.00
N ASN A 72 10.84 -13.50 4.12
CA ASN A 72 11.03 -14.49 5.18
C ASN A 72 10.66 -15.90 4.69
N GLU A 73 10.84 -16.91 5.54
CA GLU A 73 10.59 -18.31 5.20
C GLU A 73 9.15 -18.55 4.75
N ASP A 74 8.16 -18.03 5.49
CA ASP A 74 6.75 -18.18 5.17
C ASP A 74 6.40 -17.55 3.81
N ASN A 75 6.82 -16.29 3.57
CA ASN A 75 6.57 -15.60 2.31
C ASN A 75 7.22 -16.34 1.13
N ARG A 76 8.41 -16.91 1.33
CA ARG A 76 9.10 -17.69 0.31
C ARG A 76 8.34 -18.97 0.00
N SER A 77 7.92 -19.71 1.03
CA SER A 77 7.12 -20.92 0.89
C SER A 77 5.80 -20.63 0.15
N THR A 78 5.09 -19.56 0.51
CA THR A 78 3.87 -19.14 -0.20
C THR A 78 4.15 -18.75 -1.65
N TYR A 79 5.22 -17.99 -1.92
CA TYR A 79 5.59 -17.64 -3.28
C TYR A 79 5.83 -18.89 -4.13
N GLU A 80 6.63 -19.83 -3.62
CA GLU A 80 7.00 -21.07 -4.31
C GLU A 80 5.79 -21.96 -4.56
N ALA A 81 4.91 -22.11 -3.57
CA ALA A 81 3.66 -22.88 -3.71
C ALA A 81 2.76 -22.30 -4.82
N ASN A 82 2.54 -20.98 -4.83
CA ASN A 82 1.74 -20.32 -5.87
C ASN A 82 2.40 -20.42 -7.25
N TYR A 83 3.72 -20.24 -7.31
CA TYR A 83 4.49 -20.34 -8.55
C TYR A 83 4.40 -21.76 -9.16
N GLU A 84 4.56 -22.80 -8.34
CA GLU A 84 4.47 -24.20 -8.79
C GLU A 84 3.06 -24.60 -9.19
N TYR A 85 2.03 -24.09 -8.49
CA TYR A 85 0.63 -24.27 -8.89
C TYR A 85 0.40 -23.80 -10.33
N PHE A 86 0.81 -22.57 -10.65
CA PHE A 86 0.65 -22.01 -11.98
C PHE A 86 1.47 -22.71 -13.07
N LYS A 87 2.66 -23.20 -12.73
CA LYS A 87 3.47 -24.01 -13.66
C LYS A 87 2.80 -25.32 -14.03
N LYS A 88 2.13 -25.98 -13.08
CA LYS A 88 1.40 -27.23 -13.34
C LYS A 88 0.19 -26.98 -14.24
N GLU A 89 -0.56 -25.92 -13.99
CA GLU A 89 -1.72 -25.54 -14.81
C GLU A 89 -1.31 -25.13 -16.23
N LYS A 90 -0.20 -24.41 -16.39
CA LYS A 90 0.32 -23.96 -17.69
C LYS A 90 1.84 -24.07 -17.74
N ALA A 91 2.35 -25.11 -18.39
CA ALA A 91 3.79 -25.42 -18.47
C ALA A 91 4.68 -24.31 -19.06
N ALA A 92 4.11 -23.32 -19.77
CA ALA A 92 4.82 -22.16 -20.32
C ALA A 92 4.63 -20.86 -19.52
N SER A 93 4.07 -20.92 -18.30
CA SER A 93 3.93 -19.76 -17.42
C SER A 93 5.29 -19.25 -16.92
N PHE A 94 5.36 -17.95 -16.62
CA PHE A 94 6.56 -17.26 -16.11
C PHE A 94 7.78 -17.29 -17.03
N LYS A 95 7.58 -17.34 -18.35
CA LYS A 95 8.68 -17.09 -19.30
C LYS A 95 9.22 -15.68 -19.08
N LYS A 96 10.54 -15.56 -18.98
CA LYS A 96 11.21 -14.25 -18.92
C LYS A 96 10.90 -13.44 -20.18
N GLN A 97 10.39 -12.25 -19.96
CA GLN A 97 10.14 -11.22 -20.95
C GLN A 97 11.39 -10.35 -21.11
N LYS A 98 11.43 -9.57 -22.19
CA LYS A 98 12.49 -8.57 -22.37
C LYS A 98 12.35 -7.52 -21.27
N SER A 99 13.42 -7.34 -20.48
CA SER A 99 13.43 -6.31 -19.45
C SER A 99 13.28 -4.92 -20.07
N LEU A 100 12.42 -4.09 -19.47
CA LEU A 100 12.21 -2.70 -19.87
C LEU A 100 12.90 -1.68 -18.95
N GLY A 101 13.62 -2.15 -17.93
CA GLY A 101 14.18 -1.29 -16.90
C GLY A 101 13.11 -0.63 -16.01
N LEU A 102 11.97 -1.32 -15.80
CA LEU A 102 11.01 -0.90 -14.78
C LEU A 102 11.61 -1.14 -13.39
N PRO A 103 11.36 -0.23 -12.42
CA PRO A 103 11.62 -0.50 -11.02
C PRO A 103 10.99 -1.82 -10.57
N LYS A 104 11.67 -2.52 -9.67
CA LYS A 104 11.25 -3.85 -9.24
C LYS A 104 10.18 -3.79 -8.14
N HIS A 105 10.33 -2.89 -7.18
CA HIS A 105 9.49 -2.82 -6.00
C HIS A 105 8.67 -1.53 -6.00
N TRP A 106 7.39 -1.65 -5.69
CA TRP A 106 6.45 -0.54 -5.77
C TRP A 106 5.60 -0.45 -4.50
N LEU A 107 5.43 0.78 -4.03
CA LEU A 107 4.62 1.12 -2.86
C LEU A 107 3.37 1.89 -3.29
N PRO A 108 2.19 1.56 -2.73
CA PRO A 108 0.99 2.33 -2.99
C PRO A 108 1.11 3.73 -2.38
N VAL A 109 0.49 4.69 -3.04
CA VAL A 109 0.43 6.09 -2.62
C VAL A 109 -1.02 6.50 -2.44
N TYR A 110 -1.26 7.26 -1.37
CA TYR A 110 -2.59 7.67 -0.95
C TYR A 110 -2.69 9.19 -0.85
N ARG A 111 -3.89 9.73 -1.02
CA ARG A 111 -4.14 11.17 -0.98
C ARG A 111 -4.76 11.59 0.35
N TYR A 112 -4.19 12.62 0.96
CA TYR A 112 -4.70 13.27 2.18
C TYR A 112 -4.43 14.77 2.10
N LYS A 113 -5.46 15.60 2.30
CA LYS A 113 -5.40 17.07 2.26
C LYS A 113 -4.64 17.61 1.03
N ASN A 114 -4.92 17.06 -0.15
CA ASN A 114 -4.30 17.42 -1.43
C ASN A 114 -2.79 17.11 -1.57
N ALA A 115 -2.20 16.34 -0.65
CA ALA A 115 -0.84 15.81 -0.77
C ALA A 115 -0.87 14.27 -0.87
N TYR A 116 0.25 13.72 -1.32
CA TYR A 116 0.45 12.29 -1.50
C TYR A 116 1.35 11.73 -0.41
N TYR A 117 0.95 10.59 0.15
CA TYR A 117 1.61 9.95 1.28
C TYR A 117 1.80 8.47 1.04
N LEU A 118 2.87 7.92 1.61
CA LEU A 118 2.95 6.50 1.91
C LEU A 118 2.04 6.16 3.10
N TYR A 119 1.75 4.87 3.28
CA TYR A 119 0.91 4.42 4.37
C TYR A 119 1.49 3.18 5.05
N ALA A 120 1.73 3.29 6.36
CA ALA A 120 1.98 2.15 7.22
C ALA A 120 0.64 1.75 7.88
N PRO A 121 0.01 0.65 7.44
CA PRO A 121 -1.31 0.24 7.91
C PRO A 121 -1.25 -0.32 9.33
N SER A 122 -2.42 -0.41 9.96
CA SER A 122 -2.55 -1.13 11.23
C SER A 122 -2.43 -2.64 11.02
N ASP A 123 -2.98 -3.14 9.91
CA ASP A 123 -2.77 -4.50 9.43
C ASP A 123 -1.82 -4.50 8.24
N TRP A 124 -0.59 -4.97 8.44
CA TRP A 124 0.45 -5.04 7.39
C TRP A 124 0.07 -5.89 6.17
N GLY A 125 -0.96 -6.73 6.26
CA GLY A 125 -1.58 -7.35 5.08
C GLY A 125 -2.15 -6.35 4.07
N ASN A 126 -2.46 -5.13 4.52
CA ASN A 126 -2.99 -4.02 3.71
C ASN A 126 -1.90 -3.08 3.16
N ALA A 127 -0.61 -3.38 3.35
CA ALA A 127 0.48 -2.52 2.88
C ALA A 127 0.52 -2.39 1.35
N GLY A 128 -0.17 -3.28 0.61
CA GLY A 128 -0.44 -3.11 -0.82
C GLY A 128 0.80 -3.12 -1.71
N ARG A 129 1.92 -3.66 -1.22
CA ARG A 129 3.20 -3.75 -1.94
C ARG A 129 3.05 -4.54 -3.23
N ARG A 130 3.79 -4.16 -4.28
CA ARG A 130 3.84 -4.85 -5.57
C ARG A 130 5.28 -5.10 -6.01
N ILE A 131 5.48 -6.21 -6.71
CA ILE A 131 6.76 -6.53 -7.35
C ILE A 131 6.52 -6.70 -8.85
N VAL A 132 7.33 -6.04 -9.67
CA VAL A 132 7.38 -6.24 -11.12
C VAL A 132 8.76 -6.79 -11.45
N ASN A 133 8.82 -7.98 -12.05
CA ASN A 133 10.07 -8.53 -12.57
C ASN A 133 9.87 -9.05 -13.99
N ASP A 134 10.94 -9.56 -14.60
CA ASP A 134 10.91 -9.96 -16.01
C ASP A 134 9.97 -11.13 -16.31
N SER A 135 9.47 -11.87 -15.33
CA SER A 135 8.58 -13.03 -15.54
C SER A 135 7.22 -12.95 -14.85
N ALA A 136 7.08 -12.06 -13.87
CA ALA A 136 5.91 -12.01 -13.01
C ALA A 136 5.59 -10.58 -12.58
N PHE A 137 4.29 -10.33 -12.41
CA PHE A 137 3.79 -9.33 -11.49
C PHE A 137 3.42 -10.02 -10.18
N VAL A 138 3.73 -9.44 -9.03
CA VAL A 138 3.48 -10.08 -7.73
C VAL A 138 2.67 -9.13 -6.88
N TYR A 139 1.53 -9.63 -6.44
CA TYR A 139 0.77 -8.99 -5.38
C TYR A 139 1.30 -9.43 -4.04
N TRP A 140 1.53 -8.52 -3.10
CA TRP A 140 1.89 -8.90 -1.74
C TRP A 140 0.76 -8.50 -0.80
N TYR A 141 0.06 -9.52 -0.29
CA TYR A 141 -1.08 -9.38 0.62
C TYR A 141 -0.78 -10.06 1.96
N MET A 142 -1.82 -10.17 2.81
CA MET A 142 -1.77 -10.83 4.11
C MET A 142 -1.20 -12.25 4.06
N ASP A 143 -1.67 -13.06 3.11
CA ASP A 143 -1.25 -14.47 2.97
C ASP A 143 0.13 -14.62 2.35
N GLY A 144 0.77 -13.50 1.97
CA GLY A 144 2.09 -13.45 1.39
C GLY A 144 2.09 -13.04 -0.09
N PRO A 145 3.23 -13.22 -0.77
CA PRO A 145 3.41 -12.84 -2.15
C PRO A 145 2.73 -13.85 -3.11
N TYR A 146 1.93 -13.32 -4.02
CA TYR A 146 1.19 -14.06 -5.03
C TYR A 146 1.68 -13.65 -6.44
N PRO A 147 2.51 -14.46 -7.09
CA PRO A 147 3.00 -14.18 -8.43
C PRO A 147 1.96 -14.53 -9.49
N VAL A 148 1.67 -13.59 -10.39
CA VAL A 148 0.93 -13.82 -11.63
C VAL A 148 1.88 -13.79 -12.83
N PRO A 149 1.76 -14.73 -13.79
CA PRO A 149 2.65 -14.77 -14.96
C PRO A 149 2.54 -13.52 -15.82
N LEU A 150 3.69 -12.96 -16.19
CA LEU A 150 3.80 -11.90 -17.18
C LEU A 150 3.84 -12.50 -18.58
N GLN A 151 2.83 -12.19 -19.39
CA GLN A 151 2.68 -12.73 -20.74
C GLN A 151 3.43 -11.89 -21.78
N SER A 152 3.35 -10.57 -21.65
CA SER A 152 4.00 -9.64 -22.55
C SER A 152 4.28 -8.30 -21.87
N VAL A 153 5.23 -7.58 -22.44
CA VAL A 153 5.70 -6.31 -21.92
C VAL A 153 5.93 -5.36 -23.09
N ASN A 154 5.23 -4.23 -23.11
CA ASN A 154 5.27 -3.26 -24.20
C ASN A 154 5.53 -1.84 -23.67
N LYS A 155 6.73 -1.31 -23.92
CA LYS A 155 7.06 0.09 -23.63
C LYS A 155 6.52 0.96 -24.76
N VAL A 156 5.42 1.66 -24.49
CA VAL A 156 4.80 2.55 -25.48
C VAL A 156 5.67 3.80 -25.66
N ASN A 157 6.09 4.41 -24.55
CA ASN A 157 7.02 5.54 -24.53
C ASN A 157 7.68 5.66 -23.14
N THR A 158 8.36 6.77 -22.85
CA THR A 158 9.01 7.01 -21.55
C THR A 158 8.02 7.11 -20.38
N TYR A 159 6.76 7.47 -20.64
CA TYR A 159 5.73 7.72 -19.63
C TYR A 159 4.66 6.61 -19.56
N LYS A 160 4.71 5.63 -20.46
CA LYS A 160 3.67 4.60 -20.56
C LYS A 160 4.25 3.22 -20.89
N CYS A 161 3.89 2.25 -20.06
CA CYS A 161 4.22 0.84 -20.25
C CYS A 161 2.97 -0.01 -20.07
N VAL A 162 2.79 -1.02 -20.92
CA VAL A 162 1.66 -1.96 -20.87
C VAL A 162 2.19 -3.36 -20.60
N LEU A 163 1.64 -4.01 -19.58
CA LEU A 163 1.97 -5.36 -19.15
C LEU A 163 0.74 -6.24 -19.34
N SER A 164 0.85 -7.32 -20.12
CA SER A 164 -0.20 -8.35 -20.17
C SER A 164 0.07 -9.39 -19.08
N ILE A 165 -0.91 -9.66 -18.23
CA ILE A 165 -0.79 -10.59 -17.10
C ILE A 165 -1.86 -11.68 -17.18
N ALA A 166 -1.51 -12.86 -16.70
CA ALA A 166 -2.45 -13.96 -16.53
C ALA A 166 -2.95 -13.99 -15.09
N ASP A 167 -3.82 -13.04 -14.72
CA ASP A 167 -4.36 -12.99 -13.37
C ASP A 167 -5.45 -14.06 -13.16
N HIS A 168 -5.28 -14.86 -12.12
CA HIS A 168 -6.17 -15.94 -11.73
C HIS A 168 -6.57 -15.84 -10.25
N LEU A 169 -6.26 -14.73 -9.58
CA LEU A 169 -6.38 -14.55 -8.12
C LEU A 169 -7.78 -14.84 -7.56
N HIS A 170 -8.83 -14.64 -8.33
CA HIS A 170 -10.16 -14.48 -7.75
C HIS A 170 -11.19 -15.53 -8.15
N ASN A 171 -10.91 -16.50 -9.03
CA ASN A 171 -11.97 -17.32 -9.66
C ASN A 171 -13.18 -16.48 -10.14
N ASP A 172 -12.97 -15.18 -10.32
CA ASP A 172 -13.95 -14.24 -10.80
C ASP A 172 -14.01 -14.41 -12.30
N ASN A 173 -15.21 -14.33 -12.86
CA ASN A 173 -15.42 -14.31 -14.31
C ASN A 173 -14.78 -13.09 -15.00
N ASP A 174 -14.08 -12.22 -14.25
CA ASP A 174 -13.54 -10.95 -14.70
C ASP A 174 -12.11 -10.68 -14.17
N SER A 175 -11.18 -11.55 -14.56
CA SER A 175 -9.74 -11.41 -14.27
C SER A 175 -9.13 -10.13 -14.84
N ILE A 176 -8.10 -9.63 -14.17
CA ILE A 176 -7.22 -8.58 -14.70
C ILE A 176 -6.40 -9.19 -15.84
N THR A 177 -6.45 -8.57 -17.00
CA THR A 177 -5.71 -9.02 -18.19
C THR A 177 -4.54 -8.12 -18.51
N THR A 178 -4.65 -6.84 -18.15
CA THR A 178 -3.67 -5.82 -18.50
C THR A 178 -3.40 -4.90 -17.31
N LEU A 179 -2.12 -4.64 -17.06
CA LEU A 179 -1.65 -3.61 -16.15
C LEU A 179 -0.93 -2.53 -16.98
N THR A 180 -1.51 -1.34 -17.04
CA THR A 180 -0.90 -0.17 -17.70
C THR A 180 -0.32 0.76 -16.65
N LEU A 181 0.97 1.06 -16.78
CA LEU A 181 1.69 2.00 -15.94
C LEU A 181 1.75 3.34 -16.66
N HIS A 182 1.10 4.36 -16.08
CA HIS A 182 1.13 5.74 -16.57
C HIS A 182 1.95 6.59 -15.60
N ILE A 183 3.18 6.94 -15.98
CA ILE A 183 4.05 7.81 -15.17
C ILE A 183 3.54 9.24 -15.33
N ILE A 184 3.02 9.81 -14.24
CA ILE A 184 2.43 11.16 -14.20
C ILE A 184 3.36 12.20 -13.61
N ASP A 185 4.39 11.79 -12.85
CA ASP A 185 5.50 12.65 -12.43
C ASP A 185 6.83 11.92 -12.66
N PRO A 186 7.68 12.38 -13.58
CA PRO A 186 8.96 11.71 -13.87
C PRO A 186 10.01 11.85 -12.77
N ILE A 187 9.91 12.85 -11.88
CA ILE A 187 10.90 13.10 -10.82
C ILE A 187 10.71 12.14 -9.66
N SER A 188 9.49 12.04 -9.14
CA SER A 188 9.12 11.06 -8.11
C SER A 188 8.79 9.68 -8.67
N LYS A 189 8.61 9.59 -10.00
CA LYS A 189 8.07 8.41 -10.69
C LYS A 189 6.69 8.00 -10.18
N LEU A 190 5.90 8.97 -9.70
CA LEU A 190 4.49 8.74 -9.36
C LEU A 190 3.77 8.21 -10.60
N THR A 191 3.19 7.03 -10.44
CA THR A 191 2.65 6.23 -11.53
C THR A 191 1.24 5.80 -11.19
N ILE A 192 0.31 5.98 -12.12
CA ILE A 192 -1.02 5.36 -12.05
C ILE A 192 -0.87 3.94 -12.59
N PHE A 193 -1.19 2.96 -11.75
CA PHE A 193 -1.40 1.59 -12.19
C PHE A 193 -2.88 1.47 -12.56
N GLU A 194 -3.14 1.30 -13.85
CA GLU A 194 -4.44 0.95 -14.38
C GLU A 194 -4.49 -0.57 -14.58
N PHE A 195 -5.39 -1.21 -13.85
CA PHE A 195 -5.62 -2.64 -13.93
C PHE A 195 -6.92 -2.89 -14.67
N SER A 196 -6.81 -3.21 -15.95
CA SER A 196 -7.94 -3.47 -16.84
C SER A 196 -8.35 -4.93 -16.77
N LYS A 197 -9.66 -5.14 -16.63
CA LYS A 197 -10.28 -6.47 -16.57
C LYS A 197 -10.81 -6.90 -17.92
N ALA A 198 -11.08 -8.20 -18.07
CA ALA A 198 -11.63 -8.77 -19.30
C ALA A 198 -12.99 -8.17 -19.72
N SER A 199 -13.80 -7.73 -18.75
CA SER A 199 -15.09 -7.06 -18.96
C SER A 199 -14.98 -5.66 -19.55
N GLY A 200 -13.77 -5.08 -19.60
CA GLY A 200 -13.54 -3.69 -20.00
C GLY A 200 -13.56 -2.69 -18.84
N ASN A 201 -13.85 -3.12 -17.61
CA ASN A 201 -13.72 -2.26 -16.43
C ASN A 201 -12.25 -2.12 -16.02
N SER A 202 -11.86 -0.92 -15.56
CA SER A 202 -10.54 -0.66 -15.00
C SER A 202 -10.66 -0.23 -13.54
N HIS A 203 -9.71 -0.65 -12.71
CA HIS A 203 -9.44 0.00 -11.43
C HIS A 203 -8.06 0.65 -11.44
N TYR A 204 -7.90 1.67 -10.62
CA TYR A 204 -6.71 2.51 -10.63
C TYR A 204 -6.17 2.65 -9.23
N GLN A 205 -4.84 2.70 -9.11
CA GLN A 205 -4.17 3.03 -7.86
C GLN A 205 -2.84 3.75 -8.16
N LEU A 206 -2.46 4.69 -7.30
CA LEU A 206 -1.17 5.35 -7.41
C LEU A 206 -0.08 4.50 -6.77
N TYR A 207 1.08 4.47 -7.42
CA TYR A 207 2.28 3.80 -6.95
C TYR A 207 3.51 4.67 -7.18
N ILE A 208 4.50 4.48 -6.32
CA ILE A 208 5.88 4.95 -6.53
C ILE A 208 6.84 3.77 -6.44
N PRO A 209 7.97 3.82 -7.14
CA PRO A 209 9.02 2.84 -6.94
C PRO A 209 9.68 3.07 -5.57
N VAL A 210 10.10 1.99 -4.90
CA VAL A 210 10.72 2.08 -3.55
C VAL A 210 11.90 3.03 -3.53
N GLU A 211 12.64 3.15 -4.63
CA GLU A 211 13.77 4.08 -4.79
C GLU A 211 13.36 5.57 -4.80
N SER A 212 12.08 5.88 -4.66
CA SER A 212 11.55 7.24 -4.49
C SER A 212 10.72 7.40 -3.22
N ALA A 213 10.71 6.40 -2.33
CA ALA A 213 9.95 6.42 -1.08
C ALA A 213 10.38 7.56 -0.14
N ASP A 214 11.65 7.94 -0.18
CA ASP A 214 12.26 9.03 0.59
C ASP A 214 11.75 10.43 0.21
N LYS A 215 11.01 10.55 -0.90
CA LYS A 215 10.40 11.81 -1.35
C LYS A 215 8.99 12.03 -0.79
N PHE A 216 8.45 11.04 -0.07
CA PHE A 216 7.09 11.07 0.44
C PHE A 216 7.09 10.96 1.96
N ASP A 217 6.30 11.81 2.60
CA ASP A 217 5.92 11.63 3.99
C ASP A 217 5.04 10.36 4.10
N MET A 218 4.99 9.78 5.29
CA MET A 218 4.21 8.57 5.56
C MET A 218 3.12 8.84 6.59
N ILE A 219 1.92 8.35 6.33
CA ILE A 219 0.87 8.26 7.35
C ILE A 219 1.01 6.91 8.04
N ILE A 220 1.15 6.92 9.36
CA ILE A 220 1.25 5.72 10.18
C ILE A 220 -0.06 5.52 10.92
N ASN A 221 -0.68 4.36 10.73
CA ASN A 221 -1.80 3.89 11.53
C ASN A 221 -1.29 2.94 12.62
N TYR A 222 -0.85 3.55 13.72
CA TYR A 222 -0.23 2.83 14.83
C TYR A 222 -1.28 2.17 15.73
N CYS A 223 -1.05 0.89 16.01
CA CYS A 223 -1.74 0.14 17.05
C CYS A 223 -0.75 -0.73 17.83
N ASN A 224 -0.97 -0.90 19.14
CA ASN A 224 -0.06 -1.67 20.00
C ASN A 224 -0.54 -3.11 20.28
N ASN A 225 -1.83 -3.30 20.57
CA ASN A 225 -2.34 -4.55 21.13
C ASN A 225 -3.30 -5.30 20.19
N GLN A 226 -3.97 -4.57 19.29
CA GLN A 226 -4.95 -5.14 18.36
C GLN A 226 -5.01 -4.30 17.09
N LYS A 227 -5.22 -4.98 15.95
CA LYS A 227 -5.46 -4.33 14.66
C LYS A 227 -6.65 -3.37 14.77
N GLN A 228 -6.55 -2.24 14.10
CA GLN A 228 -7.53 -1.18 14.06
C GLN A 228 -8.06 -1.00 12.65
N MET A 229 -9.16 -0.26 12.53
CA MET A 229 -9.70 0.10 11.23
C MET A 229 -8.66 0.89 10.43
N GLU A 230 -8.52 0.55 9.16
CA GLU A 230 -7.62 1.28 8.27
C GLU A 230 -8.14 2.69 7.99
N TYR A 231 -7.20 3.61 7.77
CA TYR A 231 -7.54 4.99 7.44
C TYR A 231 -8.25 5.08 6.08
N SER A 232 -9.34 5.85 6.03
CA SER A 232 -10.05 6.11 4.77
C SER A 232 -9.48 7.35 4.10
N PHE A 233 -8.78 7.14 2.98
CA PHE A 233 -8.14 8.21 2.21
C PHE A 233 -9.09 8.93 1.25
N GLU A 234 -8.66 10.10 0.80
CA GLU A 234 -9.39 10.85 -0.22
C GLU A 234 -9.44 10.08 -1.55
N LYS A 235 -10.59 10.10 -2.21
CA LYS A 235 -10.73 9.53 -3.55
C LYS A 235 -9.93 10.36 -4.55
N VAL A 236 -9.23 9.68 -5.44
CA VAL A 236 -8.47 10.30 -6.52
C VAL A 236 -9.29 10.25 -7.81
N ASP A 237 -9.38 11.38 -8.50
CA ASP A 237 -9.95 11.45 -9.85
C ASP A 237 -8.87 11.05 -10.88
N TYR A 238 -8.75 9.75 -11.11
CA TYR A 238 -7.75 9.19 -12.03
C TYR A 238 -7.98 9.60 -13.48
N VAL A 239 -9.23 9.79 -13.90
CA VAL A 239 -9.56 10.24 -15.26
C VAL A 239 -9.02 11.65 -15.48
N LYS A 240 -9.22 12.54 -14.51
CA LYS A 240 -8.64 13.88 -14.56
C LYS A 240 -7.11 13.85 -14.53
N LEU A 241 -6.50 13.08 -13.61
CA LEU A 241 -5.04 12.99 -13.53
C LEU A 241 -4.39 12.48 -14.82
N LEU A 242 -4.98 11.48 -15.47
CA LEU A 242 -4.48 10.98 -16.76
C LEU A 242 -4.53 12.07 -17.83
N LYS A 243 -5.67 12.78 -17.96
CA LYS A 243 -5.83 13.89 -18.91
C LYS A 243 -4.83 15.02 -18.66
N ASP A 244 -4.68 15.44 -17.41
CA ASP A 244 -3.75 16.51 -17.03
C ASP A 244 -2.31 16.09 -17.35
N SER A 245 -1.95 14.82 -17.12
CA SER A 245 -0.62 14.30 -17.42
C SER A 245 -0.31 14.27 -18.91
N ASP A 246 -1.29 13.96 -19.76
CA ASP A 246 -1.10 13.88 -21.21
C ASP A 246 -0.98 15.27 -21.85
N ASN A 247 -1.59 16.29 -21.25
CA ASN A 247 -1.44 17.68 -21.69
C ASN A 247 -0.11 18.32 -21.28
N SER A 248 0.58 17.75 -20.28
CA SER A 248 1.87 18.26 -19.76
C SER A 248 3.11 17.60 -20.39
N LYS A 249 2.92 16.62 -21.26
CA LYS A 249 3.98 15.87 -21.98
C LYS A 249 4.20 16.44 -23.37
#